data_AF-A0A4Q5X3H8-F1
#
_entry.id   AF-A0A4Q5X3H8-F1
#
_cell.length_a   1.000
_cell.length_b   1.000
_cell.length_c   1.000
_cell.angle_alpha   90.00
_cell.angle_beta   90.00
_cell.angle_gamma   90.00
#
_symmetry.space_group_name_H-M   'P 1'
#
loop_
_entity.id
_entity.type
_entity.pdbx_description
1 polymer ?
#
loop_
_entity_poly.entity_id
_entity_poly.type
_entity_poly.pdbx_seq_one_letter_code
_entity_poly.pdbx_strand_id
1 'polypeptide(L)'
;MKLRFAASLLALRALVAATPAYAAPEDAARTEARERFDRGLTLFNQGDNQGALAEFQRAYQLTGNSTVLYNIARVQAAAGEPVAALATLEQLAASAKELSPARRSQVEALQREQAQRVGEVLVRTAAPSGARVEIDGTDAGPLKADQVLRLSAGRHVVGVLAVGFHPLRKAVLVAGQEQKSVDFELEPLAGALGRVRLQVEPLDVAVRLDGQELGKTPHLVELAVSPGKHQLELMRSGYRGVAREIVVPEAGALEVSETLVFDGVSRQGHDGRLSVRASEDSAVVFVDGVVQSEALRGVSLPEGAHRLRVERDGFVPSERAIVVPRGSEAVIEVALAPTAAYRADYAASASSRRTWALGLGVGGAVLAGASAGFLGWNGGKIADAQQAFDAAYAEAQPECSPNRTAECEPLSEIAAIREEDLSKKKDRQVFGWVGVGVGAAALGTGVVLWLTGKDPHRYDPAPESDVFGSLRLSPWFSPNSAGFSLGKAL
;
A
#
# COMPACT_ATOMS: atom_id res chain seq x y z
N MET A 1 -66.07 72.26 35.11
CA MET A 1 -64.66 72.29 34.66
C MET A 1 -64.28 70.86 34.31
N LYS A 2 -64.07 70.39 33.07
CA LYS A 2 -64.02 70.96 31.70
C LYS A 2 -64.82 70.05 30.74
N LEU A 3 -65.33 70.66 29.66
CA LEU A 3 -66.15 70.09 28.58
C LEU A 3 -65.33 69.59 27.37
N ARG A 4 -65.90 68.58 26.69
CA ARG A 4 -66.04 68.27 25.24
C ARG A 4 -65.28 69.12 24.18
N PHE A 5 -64.74 68.46 23.13
CA PHE A 5 -65.18 68.43 21.70
C PHE A 5 -64.05 68.22 20.65
N ALA A 6 -64.42 67.49 19.57
CA ALA A 6 -63.99 67.55 18.14
C ALA A 6 -62.50 67.37 17.74
N ALA A 7 -62.10 66.34 16.98
CA ALA A 7 -62.37 65.97 15.57
C ALA A 7 -61.52 66.71 14.52
N SER A 8 -60.71 65.98 13.74
CA SER A 8 -60.52 66.19 12.29
C SER A 8 -59.73 65.06 11.62
N LEU A 9 -60.26 64.63 10.48
CA LEU A 9 -59.80 63.60 9.56
C LEU A 9 -58.52 63.99 8.80
N LEU A 10 -57.75 62.99 8.35
CA LEU A 10 -57.20 62.99 6.99
C LEU A 10 -57.34 61.59 6.38
N ALA A 11 -58.02 61.54 5.24
CA ALA A 11 -58.31 60.33 4.48
C ALA A 11 -57.20 60.03 3.46
N LEU A 12 -56.89 58.75 3.25
CA LEU A 12 -56.23 58.27 2.04
C LEU A 12 -56.94 57.01 1.55
N ARG A 13 -57.62 57.13 0.39
CA ARG A 13 -58.25 56.03 -0.34
C ARG A 13 -57.17 55.17 -0.99
N ALA A 14 -57.14 53.87 -0.68
CA ALA A 14 -56.40 52.87 -1.44
C ALA A 14 -57.35 52.13 -2.39
N LEU A 15 -57.01 52.14 -3.68
CA LEU A 15 -57.65 51.41 -4.76
C LEU A 15 -57.17 49.94 -4.69
N VAL A 16 -58.06 48.98 -4.43
CA VAL A 16 -57.73 47.54 -4.43
C VAL A 16 -58.09 46.97 -5.79
N ALA A 17 -57.07 46.59 -6.57
CA ALA A 17 -57.24 45.69 -7.71
C ALA A 17 -57.39 44.26 -7.19
N ALA A 18 -58.50 43.60 -7.53
CA ALA A 18 -58.73 42.20 -7.19
C ALA A 18 -57.92 41.30 -8.13
N THR A 19 -56.96 40.56 -7.58
CA THR A 19 -56.33 39.42 -8.27
C THR A 19 -57.16 38.16 -8.03
N PRO A 20 -57.31 37.25 -9.02
CA PRO A 20 -58.04 36.01 -8.85
C PRO A 20 -57.28 35.09 -7.88
N ALA A 21 -57.97 34.60 -6.86
CA ALA A 21 -57.42 33.69 -5.87
C ALA A 21 -57.13 32.32 -6.52
N TYR A 22 -55.85 32.01 -6.72
CA TYR A 22 -55.38 30.63 -6.88
C TYR A 22 -55.61 29.94 -5.54
N ALA A 23 -56.52 28.96 -5.47
CA ALA A 23 -56.71 28.17 -4.27
C ALA A 23 -55.38 27.51 -3.88
N ALA A 24 -54.99 27.61 -2.62
CA ALA A 24 -53.71 27.12 -2.14
C ALA A 24 -53.62 25.59 -2.33
N PRO A 25 -52.42 25.01 -2.56
CA PRO A 25 -52.23 23.56 -2.72
C PRO A 25 -52.84 22.71 -1.59
N GLU A 26 -52.93 23.29 -0.39
CA GLU A 26 -53.54 22.67 0.80
C GLU A 26 -55.07 22.47 0.66
N ASP A 27 -55.78 23.35 -0.04
CA ASP A 27 -57.23 23.25 -0.25
C ASP A 27 -57.58 22.20 -1.31
N ALA A 28 -56.74 22.06 -2.34
CA ALA A 28 -56.87 21.01 -3.35
C ALA A 28 -56.65 19.62 -2.73
N ALA A 29 -55.60 19.46 -1.91
CA ALA A 29 -55.32 18.20 -1.22
C ALA A 29 -56.44 17.78 -0.24
N ARG A 30 -57.02 18.75 0.50
CA ARG A 30 -58.18 18.48 1.37
C ARG A 30 -59.43 18.09 0.57
N THR A 31 -59.64 18.69 -0.59
CA THR A 31 -60.78 18.37 -1.46
C THR A 31 -60.63 16.96 -2.04
N GLU A 32 -59.46 16.62 -2.59
CA GLU A 32 -59.17 15.27 -3.07
C GLU A 32 -59.35 14.24 -1.95
N ALA A 33 -58.82 14.51 -0.75
CA ALA A 33 -58.94 13.58 0.37
C ALA A 33 -60.39 13.30 0.79
N ARG A 34 -61.29 14.30 0.70
CA ARG A 34 -62.73 14.10 0.95
C ARG A 34 -63.36 13.20 -0.10
N GLU A 35 -63.09 13.47 -1.39
CA GLU A 35 -63.61 12.63 -2.48
C GLU A 35 -63.11 11.18 -2.37
N ARG A 36 -61.82 11.00 -2.06
CA ARG A 36 -61.19 9.70 -1.79
C ARG A 36 -61.88 9.00 -0.61
N PHE A 37 -62.14 9.72 0.48
CA PHE A 37 -62.83 9.19 1.65
C PHE A 37 -64.27 8.75 1.34
N ASP A 38 -65.04 9.54 0.58
CA ASP A 38 -66.41 9.21 0.20
C ASP A 38 -66.46 7.98 -0.73
N ARG A 39 -65.49 7.87 -1.66
CA ARG A 39 -65.31 6.65 -2.47
C ARG A 39 -64.95 5.45 -1.62
N GLY A 40 -64.03 5.61 -0.66
CA GLY A 40 -63.67 4.56 0.29
C GLY A 40 -64.87 4.05 1.09
N LEU A 41 -65.74 4.95 1.57
CA LEU A 41 -66.99 4.56 2.25
C LEU A 41 -67.93 3.78 1.32
N THR A 42 -68.06 4.21 0.07
CA THR A 42 -68.90 3.55 -0.93
C THR A 42 -68.41 2.14 -1.23
N LEU A 43 -67.11 1.97 -1.50
CA LEU A 43 -66.49 0.67 -1.76
C LEU A 43 -66.59 -0.25 -0.55
N PHE A 44 -66.37 0.28 0.66
CA PHE A 44 -66.49 -0.50 1.89
C PHE A 44 -67.90 -1.03 2.10
N ASN A 45 -68.93 -0.19 1.87
CA ASN A 45 -70.33 -0.61 1.97
C ASN A 45 -70.72 -1.64 0.89
N GLN A 46 -70.01 -1.67 -0.24
CA GLN A 46 -70.18 -2.68 -1.29
C GLN A 46 -69.42 -3.99 -1.00
N GLY A 47 -68.64 -4.04 0.09
CA GLY A 47 -67.81 -5.19 0.45
C GLY A 47 -66.46 -5.25 -0.26
N ASP A 48 -66.12 -4.26 -1.07
CA ASP A 48 -64.79 -4.14 -1.69
C ASP A 48 -63.79 -3.53 -0.70
N ASN A 49 -63.32 -4.38 0.22
CA ASN A 49 -62.39 -3.98 1.27
C ASN A 49 -61.02 -3.55 0.71
N GLN A 50 -60.54 -4.18 -0.36
CA GLN A 50 -59.23 -3.85 -0.95
C GLN A 50 -59.29 -2.48 -1.65
N GLY A 51 -60.34 -2.22 -2.44
CA GLY A 51 -60.59 -0.91 -3.05
C GLY A 51 -60.78 0.18 -2.01
N ALA A 52 -61.57 -0.08 -0.96
CA ALA A 52 -61.76 0.85 0.14
C ALA A 52 -60.45 1.18 0.88
N LEU A 53 -59.62 0.17 1.15
CA LEU A 53 -58.35 0.35 1.84
C LEU A 53 -57.40 1.27 1.05
N ALA A 54 -57.31 1.08 -0.28
CA ALA A 54 -56.49 1.92 -1.14
C ALA A 54 -56.95 3.40 -1.11
N GLU A 55 -58.26 3.63 -1.19
CA GLU A 55 -58.82 4.99 -1.16
C GLU A 55 -58.60 5.67 0.21
N PHE A 56 -58.81 4.95 1.31
CA PHE A 56 -58.57 5.49 2.65
C PHE A 56 -57.08 5.72 2.95
N GLN A 57 -56.18 4.84 2.52
CA GLN A 57 -54.73 5.05 2.66
C GLN A 57 -54.30 6.33 1.94
N ARG A 58 -54.81 6.58 0.73
CA ARG A 58 -54.52 7.81 0.01
C ARG A 58 -55.10 9.04 0.71
N ALA A 59 -56.33 8.98 1.20
CA ALA A 59 -56.94 10.07 1.97
C ALA A 59 -56.16 10.37 3.27
N TYR A 60 -55.63 9.34 3.93
CA TYR A 60 -54.81 9.49 5.13
C TYR A 60 -53.45 10.12 4.82
N GLN A 61 -52.77 9.70 3.74
CA GLN A 61 -51.51 10.32 3.31
C GLN A 61 -51.66 11.82 3.02
N LEU A 62 -52.81 12.25 2.50
CA LEU A 62 -53.07 13.66 2.18
C LEU A 62 -53.41 14.52 3.40
N THR A 63 -53.96 13.94 4.46
CA THR A 63 -54.57 14.73 5.56
C THR A 63 -54.05 14.41 6.96
N GLY A 64 -53.45 13.24 7.16
CA GLY A 64 -53.07 12.73 8.48
C GLY A 64 -54.24 12.54 9.45
N ASN A 65 -55.50 12.57 8.96
CA ASN A 65 -56.67 12.67 9.82
C ASN A 65 -56.98 11.34 10.55
N SER A 66 -57.08 11.41 11.88
CA SER A 66 -57.39 10.29 12.79
C SER A 66 -58.72 9.57 12.48
N THR A 67 -59.70 10.24 11.89
CA THR A 67 -60.96 9.61 11.43
C THR A 67 -60.73 8.64 10.28
N VAL A 68 -59.80 8.95 9.39
CA VAL A 68 -59.43 8.08 8.27
C VAL A 68 -58.72 6.82 8.79
N LEU A 69 -57.81 6.95 9.75
CA LEU A 69 -57.16 5.82 10.42
C LEU A 69 -58.17 4.84 11.04
N TYR A 70 -59.20 5.35 11.70
CA TYR A 70 -60.24 4.49 12.27
C TYR A 70 -60.97 3.68 11.19
N ASN A 71 -61.27 4.31 10.04
CA ASN A 71 -61.90 3.60 8.92
C ASN A 71 -60.94 2.61 8.24
N ILE A 72 -59.65 2.93 8.11
CA ILE A 72 -58.63 1.97 7.65
C ILE A 72 -58.64 0.72 8.54
N ALA A 73 -58.60 0.90 9.87
CA ALA A 73 -58.63 -0.23 10.80
C ALA A 73 -59.91 -1.08 10.69
N ARG A 74 -61.07 -0.44 10.50
CA ARG A 74 -62.34 -1.15 10.27
C ARG A 74 -62.33 -1.96 8.98
N VAL A 75 -61.77 -1.40 7.91
CA VAL A 75 -61.63 -2.09 6.62
C VAL A 75 -60.67 -3.27 6.74
N GLN A 76 -59.52 -3.10 7.39
CA GLN A 76 -58.57 -4.19 7.66
C GLN A 76 -59.21 -5.32 8.49
N ALA A 77 -59.99 -4.97 9.53
CA ALA A 77 -60.73 -5.94 10.33
C ALA A 77 -61.73 -6.75 9.48
N ALA A 78 -62.49 -6.07 8.62
CA ALA A 78 -63.45 -6.68 7.70
C ALA A 78 -62.77 -7.49 6.58
N ALA A 79 -61.56 -7.11 6.16
CA ALA A 79 -60.74 -7.85 5.21
C ALA A 79 -60.13 -9.14 5.81
N GLY A 80 -60.25 -9.33 7.13
CA GLY A 80 -59.66 -10.47 7.82
C GLY A 80 -58.16 -10.32 8.10
N GLU A 81 -57.68 -9.07 8.20
CA GLU A 81 -56.28 -8.74 8.50
C GLU A 81 -56.12 -8.19 9.94
N PRO A 82 -56.29 -9.04 10.98
CA PRO A 82 -56.36 -8.56 12.36
C PRO A 82 -55.03 -7.97 12.85
N VAL A 83 -53.88 -8.46 12.35
CA VAL A 83 -52.56 -7.93 12.71
C VAL A 83 -52.38 -6.49 12.20
N ALA A 84 -52.74 -6.24 10.94
CA ALA A 84 -52.68 -4.91 10.34
C ALA A 84 -53.68 -3.95 11.02
N ALA A 85 -54.89 -4.43 11.30
CA ALA A 85 -55.90 -3.66 12.03
C ALA A 85 -55.40 -3.24 13.42
N LEU A 86 -54.79 -4.15 14.18
CA LEU A 86 -54.21 -3.82 15.50
C LEU A 86 -53.12 -2.76 15.39
N ALA A 87 -52.20 -2.88 14.42
CA ALA A 87 -51.14 -1.89 14.23
C ALA A 87 -51.71 -0.49 13.93
N THR A 88 -52.72 -0.41 13.05
CA THR A 88 -53.40 0.87 12.73
C THR A 88 -54.14 1.42 13.97
N LEU A 89 -54.76 0.56 14.78
CA LEU A 89 -55.46 0.98 15.99
C LEU A 89 -54.49 1.44 17.09
N GLU A 90 -53.33 0.79 17.24
CA GLU A 90 -52.25 1.22 18.14
C GLU A 90 -51.73 2.61 17.72
N GLN A 91 -51.54 2.84 16.41
CA GLN A 91 -51.19 4.16 15.89
C GLN A 91 -52.28 5.21 16.20
N LEU A 92 -53.55 4.87 16.04
CA LEU A 92 -54.67 5.76 16.37
C LEU A 92 -54.79 6.02 17.88
N ALA A 93 -54.50 5.02 18.71
CA ALA A 93 -54.53 5.15 20.17
C ALA A 93 -53.37 6.04 20.67
N ALA A 94 -52.23 6.06 19.98
CA ALA A 94 -51.14 6.98 20.30
C ALA A 94 -51.54 8.47 20.15
N SER A 95 -52.51 8.78 19.27
CA SER A 95 -53.09 10.12 19.11
C SER A 95 -54.38 10.33 19.94
N ALA A 96 -54.61 9.53 20.99
CA ALA A 96 -55.87 9.48 21.75
C ALA A 96 -56.39 10.80 22.32
N LYS A 97 -55.56 11.83 22.51
CA LYS A 97 -55.99 13.17 22.98
C LYS A 97 -56.94 13.86 22.01
N GLU A 98 -56.92 13.48 20.72
CA GLU A 98 -57.75 14.05 19.67
C GLU A 98 -59.11 13.32 19.50
N LEU A 99 -59.32 12.22 20.24
CA LEU A 99 -60.49 11.36 20.10
C LEU A 99 -61.56 11.66 21.16
N SER A 100 -62.80 11.78 20.71
CA SER A 100 -63.96 11.88 21.62
C SER A 100 -64.07 10.62 22.50
N PRO A 101 -64.66 10.70 23.71
CA PRO A 101 -64.83 9.54 24.60
C PRO A 101 -65.54 8.36 23.91
N ALA A 102 -66.56 8.65 23.09
CA ALA A 102 -67.27 7.64 22.32
C ALA A 102 -66.36 6.95 21.28
N ARG A 103 -65.51 7.72 20.58
CA ARG A 103 -64.57 7.14 19.60
C ARG A 103 -63.50 6.29 20.28
N ARG A 104 -62.98 6.71 21.44
CA ARG A 104 -62.02 5.91 22.22
C ARG A 104 -62.61 4.55 22.61
N SER A 105 -63.83 4.54 23.13
CA SER A 105 -64.52 3.28 23.47
C SER A 105 -64.68 2.35 22.26
N GLN A 106 -64.99 2.89 21.07
CA GLN A 106 -65.07 2.12 19.83
C GLN A 106 -63.71 1.55 19.39
N VAL A 107 -62.64 2.33 19.48
CA VAL A 107 -61.27 1.90 19.19
C VAL A 107 -60.86 0.76 20.11
N GLU A 108 -61.07 0.92 21.43
CA GLU A 108 -60.75 -0.10 22.43
C GLU A 108 -61.56 -1.38 22.23
N ALA A 109 -62.84 -1.27 21.85
CA ALA A 109 -63.68 -2.42 21.55
C ALA A 109 -63.16 -3.19 20.32
N LEU A 110 -62.86 -2.48 19.22
CA LEU A 110 -62.32 -3.08 18.01
C LEU A 110 -60.91 -3.67 18.24
N GLN A 111 -60.08 -3.02 19.05
CA GLN A 111 -58.78 -3.56 19.46
C GLN A 111 -58.94 -4.90 20.20
N ARG A 112 -59.85 -4.98 21.18
CA ARG A 112 -60.11 -6.24 21.90
C ARG A 112 -60.61 -7.34 20.96
N GLU A 113 -61.48 -7.00 20.01
CA GLU A 113 -61.99 -7.94 19.01
C GLU A 113 -60.86 -8.47 18.11
N GLN A 114 -60.02 -7.59 17.55
CA GLN A 114 -58.93 -8.03 16.68
C GLN A 114 -57.82 -8.74 17.45
N ALA A 115 -57.56 -8.37 18.71
CA ALA A 115 -56.61 -9.05 19.59
C ALA A 115 -57.00 -10.52 19.84
N GLN A 116 -58.30 -10.84 19.88
CA GLN A 116 -58.76 -12.24 19.96
C GLN A 116 -58.42 -13.08 18.73
N ARG A 117 -57.95 -12.45 17.65
CA ARG A 117 -57.60 -13.11 16.37
C ARG A 117 -56.11 -13.03 16.07
N VAL A 118 -55.28 -12.62 17.03
CA VAL A 118 -53.83 -12.50 16.88
C VAL A 118 -53.14 -13.24 18.02
N GLY A 119 -52.16 -14.08 17.69
CA GLY A 119 -51.23 -14.67 18.63
C GLY A 119 -49.82 -14.15 18.44
N GLU A 120 -48.97 -14.41 19.42
CA GLU A 120 -47.56 -14.01 19.43
C GLU A 120 -46.68 -15.26 19.35
N VAL A 121 -45.72 -15.27 18.42
CA VAL A 121 -44.78 -16.36 18.22
C VAL A 121 -43.36 -15.86 18.46
N LEU A 122 -42.76 -16.30 19.56
CA LEU A 122 -41.35 -16.10 19.86
C LEU A 122 -40.49 -17.06 19.02
N VAL A 123 -39.61 -16.50 18.20
CA VAL A 123 -38.65 -17.27 17.40
C VAL A 123 -37.36 -17.41 18.20
N ARG A 124 -37.00 -18.66 18.57
CA ARG A 124 -35.76 -18.98 19.27
C ARG A 124 -34.80 -19.68 18.33
N THR A 125 -33.56 -19.21 18.27
CA THR A 125 -32.53 -19.84 17.44
C THR A 125 -31.14 -19.39 17.85
N ALA A 126 -30.14 -20.26 17.63
CA ALA A 126 -28.73 -19.93 17.75
C ALA A 126 -28.12 -19.47 16.41
N ALA A 127 -28.96 -18.99 15.47
CA ALA A 127 -28.54 -18.59 14.13
C ALA A 127 -27.44 -17.50 14.14
N PRO A 128 -26.52 -17.52 13.17
CA PRO A 128 -25.47 -16.50 13.05
C PRO A 128 -26.03 -15.13 12.67
N SER A 129 -25.18 -14.10 12.78
CA SER A 129 -25.54 -12.74 12.36
C SER A 129 -25.97 -12.69 10.90
N GLY A 130 -27.04 -11.94 10.62
CA GLY A 130 -27.58 -11.78 9.26
C GLY A 130 -28.65 -12.78 8.85
N ALA A 131 -29.11 -13.65 9.76
CA ALA A 131 -30.29 -14.48 9.52
C ALA A 131 -31.55 -13.63 9.28
N ARG A 132 -32.50 -14.17 8.51
CA ARG A 132 -33.76 -13.51 8.13
C ARG A 132 -34.95 -14.42 8.45
N VAL A 133 -36.10 -13.80 8.73
CA VAL A 133 -37.35 -14.51 9.00
C VAL A 133 -38.26 -14.44 7.77
N GLU A 134 -38.91 -15.54 7.44
CA GLU A 134 -40.02 -15.61 6.50
C GLU A 134 -41.32 -15.96 7.23
N ILE A 135 -42.44 -15.36 6.82
CA ILE A 135 -43.79 -15.70 7.26
C ILE A 135 -44.61 -16.02 6.01
N ASP A 136 -45.13 -17.24 5.91
CA ASP A 136 -45.91 -17.73 4.77
C ASP A 136 -45.23 -17.51 3.41
N GLY A 137 -43.89 -17.65 3.40
CA GLY A 137 -43.05 -17.45 2.21
C GLY A 137 -42.74 -15.98 1.88
N THR A 138 -43.23 -15.03 2.69
CA THR A 138 -42.89 -13.61 2.57
C THR A 138 -41.77 -13.25 3.53
N ASP A 139 -40.74 -12.58 3.03
CA ASP A 139 -39.62 -12.08 3.83
C ASP A 139 -40.08 -11.00 4.83
N ALA A 140 -39.95 -11.30 6.12
CA ALA A 140 -40.29 -10.43 7.25
C ALA A 140 -39.08 -9.60 7.74
N GLY A 141 -37.94 -9.69 7.06
CA GLY A 141 -36.74 -8.91 7.35
C GLY A 141 -35.70 -9.64 8.23
N PRO A 142 -34.69 -8.90 8.71
CA PRO A 142 -33.61 -9.48 9.51
C PRO A 142 -34.13 -9.98 10.86
N LEU A 143 -33.67 -11.18 11.25
CA LEU A 143 -33.99 -11.79 12.52
C LEU A 143 -33.30 -11.03 13.66
N LYS A 144 -34.10 -10.59 14.65
CA LYS A 144 -33.60 -9.99 15.89
C LYS A 144 -33.52 -11.04 17.00
N ALA A 145 -32.65 -10.81 17.99
CA ALA A 145 -32.63 -11.63 19.20
C ALA A 145 -34.01 -11.62 19.87
N ASP A 146 -34.52 -12.80 20.23
CA ASP A 146 -35.83 -13.00 20.84
C ASP A 146 -36.99 -12.34 20.09
N GLN A 147 -36.96 -12.38 18.75
CA GLN A 147 -37.99 -11.77 17.93
C GLN A 147 -39.37 -12.41 18.17
N VAL A 148 -40.33 -11.57 18.54
CA VAL A 148 -41.75 -11.94 18.65
C VAL A 148 -42.50 -11.51 17.39
N LEU A 149 -43.13 -12.48 16.72
CA LEU A 149 -43.95 -12.26 15.53
C LEU A 149 -45.42 -12.24 15.93
N ARG A 150 -46.15 -11.21 15.50
CA ARG A 150 -47.62 -11.16 15.65
C ARG A 150 -48.26 -11.79 14.42
N LEU A 151 -48.96 -12.90 14.60
CA LEU A 151 -49.57 -13.67 13.53
C LEU A 151 -51.08 -13.78 13.75
N SER A 152 -51.86 -13.83 12.67
CA SER A 152 -53.28 -14.12 12.78
C SER A 152 -53.53 -15.52 13.36
N ALA A 153 -54.69 -15.73 13.98
CA ALA A 153 -55.10 -17.04 14.41
C ALA A 153 -55.30 -17.96 13.18
N GLY A 154 -54.65 -19.12 13.19
CA GLY A 154 -54.63 -20.01 12.03
C GLY A 154 -53.30 -20.74 11.89
N ARG A 155 -53.13 -21.41 10.74
CA ARG A 155 -51.91 -22.14 10.41
C ARG A 155 -51.00 -21.25 9.58
N HIS A 156 -49.78 -21.01 10.09
CA HIS A 156 -48.74 -20.24 9.43
C HIS A 156 -47.50 -21.09 9.18
N VAL A 157 -46.68 -20.69 8.22
CA VAL A 157 -45.33 -21.25 8.01
C VAL A 157 -44.32 -20.19 8.39
N VAL A 158 -43.57 -20.41 9.46
CA VAL A 158 -42.48 -19.54 9.88
C VAL A 158 -41.17 -20.15 9.41
N GLY A 159 -40.35 -19.35 8.71
CA GLY A 159 -39.05 -19.76 8.18
C GLY A 159 -37.91 -18.93 8.75
N VAL A 160 -36.74 -19.56 8.90
CA VAL A 160 -35.47 -18.87 9.20
C VAL A 160 -34.47 -19.22 8.10
N LEU A 161 -33.85 -18.19 7.54
CA LEU A 161 -32.86 -18.30 6.47
C LEU A 161 -31.55 -17.67 6.93
N ALA A 162 -30.45 -18.41 6.82
CA ALA A 162 -29.11 -17.93 7.09
C ALA A 162 -28.15 -18.40 6.00
N VAL A 163 -27.21 -17.54 5.62
CA VAL A 163 -26.18 -17.88 4.63
C VAL A 163 -25.32 -19.01 5.20
N GLY A 164 -25.09 -20.07 4.42
CA GLY A 164 -24.32 -21.24 4.85
C GLY A 164 -25.15 -22.32 5.55
N PHE A 165 -26.47 -22.15 5.69
CA PHE A 165 -27.38 -23.11 6.33
C PHE A 165 -28.50 -23.55 5.40
N HIS A 166 -29.06 -24.74 5.63
CA HIS A 166 -30.30 -25.14 5.00
C HIS A 166 -31.46 -24.27 5.52
N PRO A 167 -32.31 -23.69 4.64
CA PRO A 167 -33.50 -22.97 5.08
C PRO A 167 -34.43 -23.88 5.88
N LEU A 168 -34.76 -23.48 7.11
CA LEU A 168 -35.65 -24.25 7.97
C LEU A 168 -37.00 -23.56 8.06
N ARG A 169 -38.06 -24.27 7.70
CA ARG A 169 -39.46 -23.79 7.78
C ARG A 169 -40.27 -24.73 8.66
N LYS A 170 -41.05 -24.15 9.59
CA LYS A 170 -41.93 -24.89 10.50
C LYS A 170 -43.36 -24.38 10.36
N ALA A 171 -44.30 -25.33 10.25
CA ALA A 171 -45.72 -25.01 10.33
C ALA A 171 -46.11 -24.79 11.80
N VAL A 172 -46.79 -23.69 12.07
CA VAL A 172 -47.21 -23.27 13.41
C VAL A 172 -48.72 -23.03 13.38
N LEU A 173 -49.46 -23.75 14.23
CA LEU A 173 -50.85 -23.40 14.52
C LEU A 173 -50.84 -22.38 15.65
N VAL A 174 -51.41 -21.21 15.38
CA VAL A 174 -51.49 -20.07 16.30
C VAL A 174 -52.94 -19.88 16.69
N ALA A 175 -53.25 -19.96 17.98
CA ALA A 175 -54.54 -19.54 18.51
C ALA A 175 -54.52 -18.04 18.84
N GLY A 176 -55.69 -17.41 18.83
CA GLY A 176 -55.83 -16.02 19.26
C GLY A 176 -55.42 -15.85 20.72
N GLN A 177 -54.68 -14.78 21.01
CA GLN A 177 -54.10 -14.46 22.32
C GLN A 177 -53.12 -15.52 22.88
N GLU A 178 -52.73 -16.50 22.08
CA GLU A 178 -51.68 -17.46 22.45
C GLU A 178 -50.31 -16.80 22.39
N GLN A 179 -49.47 -17.06 23.38
CA GLN A 179 -48.03 -16.86 23.27
C GLN A 179 -47.36 -18.20 23.08
N LYS A 180 -46.67 -18.35 21.95
CA LYS A 180 -46.04 -19.61 21.55
C LYS A 180 -44.56 -19.39 21.28
N SER A 181 -43.75 -20.38 21.63
CA SER A 181 -42.33 -20.39 21.27
C SER A 181 -42.08 -21.45 20.20
N VAL A 182 -41.23 -21.12 19.23
CA VAL A 182 -40.78 -22.05 18.19
C VAL A 182 -39.27 -21.96 18.07
N ASP A 183 -38.61 -23.08 18.34
CA ASP A 183 -37.17 -23.21 18.24
C ASP A 183 -36.75 -23.60 16.81
N PHE A 184 -35.71 -22.98 16.28
CA PHE A 184 -35.10 -23.28 14.98
C PHE A 184 -33.63 -23.66 15.20
N GLU A 185 -33.35 -24.94 14.99
CA GLU A 185 -31.99 -25.50 14.96
C GLU A 185 -31.57 -25.59 13.49
N LEU A 186 -30.74 -24.67 13.03
CA LEU A 186 -30.32 -24.63 11.64
C LEU A 186 -29.21 -25.65 11.39
N GLU A 187 -29.36 -26.44 10.33
CA GLU A 187 -28.33 -27.37 9.86
C GLU A 187 -27.39 -26.64 8.89
N PRO A 188 -26.07 -26.64 9.16
CA PRO A 188 -25.10 -26.13 8.21
C PRO A 188 -25.20 -26.86 6.87
N LEU A 189 -25.01 -26.13 5.78
CA LEU A 189 -24.97 -26.71 4.44
C LEU A 189 -23.68 -27.50 4.29
N ALA A 190 -23.70 -28.79 4.63
CA ALA A 190 -22.55 -29.68 4.50
C ALA A 190 -22.07 -29.70 3.04
N GLY A 191 -20.92 -29.09 2.78
CA GLY A 191 -20.35 -28.96 1.43
C GLY A 191 -19.72 -27.60 1.12
N ALA A 192 -20.00 -26.56 1.92
CA ALA A 192 -19.21 -25.33 1.86
C ALA A 192 -17.87 -25.56 2.58
N LEU A 193 -16.84 -25.97 1.87
CA LEU A 193 -15.48 -25.93 2.40
C LEU A 193 -15.09 -24.47 2.63
N GLY A 194 -14.73 -24.13 3.87
CA GLY A 194 -14.04 -22.89 4.18
C GLY A 194 -12.66 -22.88 3.51
N ARG A 195 -12.12 -21.68 3.28
CA ARG A 195 -10.80 -21.52 2.68
C ARG A 195 -9.78 -21.09 3.72
N VAL A 196 -8.61 -21.71 3.72
CA VAL A 196 -7.47 -21.28 4.52
C VAL A 196 -6.34 -20.91 3.57
N ARG A 197 -5.90 -19.65 3.60
CA ARG A 197 -4.74 -19.19 2.82
C ARG A 197 -3.51 -19.16 3.71
N LEU A 198 -2.43 -19.75 3.21
CA LEU A 198 -1.18 -19.92 3.95
C LEU A 198 -0.11 -19.01 3.36
N GLN A 199 0.41 -18.11 4.19
CA GLN A 199 1.60 -17.31 3.90
C GLN A 199 2.69 -17.67 4.91
N VAL A 200 3.47 -18.69 4.58
CA VAL A 200 4.49 -19.23 5.50
C VAL A 200 5.89 -18.97 4.97
N GLU A 201 6.75 -18.47 5.83
CA GLU A 201 8.19 -18.35 5.58
C GLU A 201 8.99 -19.18 6.60
N PRO A 202 10.07 -19.85 6.18
CA PRO A 202 10.65 -19.89 4.83
C PRO A 202 9.95 -20.91 3.91
N LEU A 203 10.52 -21.21 2.73
CA LEU A 203 9.97 -22.17 1.77
C LEU A 203 10.08 -23.63 2.27
N ASP A 204 9.48 -24.60 1.57
CA ASP A 204 9.55 -26.04 1.89
C ASP A 204 9.02 -26.42 3.29
N VAL A 205 8.10 -25.64 3.86
CA VAL A 205 7.46 -25.96 5.14
C VAL A 205 6.37 -26.98 4.91
N ALA A 206 6.49 -28.15 5.55
CA ALA A 206 5.48 -29.18 5.56
C ALA A 206 4.27 -28.74 6.39
N VAL A 207 3.09 -28.84 5.79
CA VAL A 207 1.81 -28.44 6.39
C VAL A 207 1.02 -29.69 6.71
N ARG A 208 0.60 -29.82 7.97
CA ARG A 208 -0.33 -30.85 8.41
C ARG A 208 -1.56 -30.21 9.02
N LEU A 209 -2.72 -30.78 8.74
CA LEU A 209 -4.00 -30.37 9.31
C LEU A 209 -4.65 -31.59 9.96
N ASP A 210 -5.00 -31.48 11.23
CA ASP A 210 -5.57 -32.57 12.04
C ASP A 210 -4.74 -33.86 11.99
N GLY A 211 -3.41 -33.70 11.95
CA GLY A 211 -2.45 -34.80 11.86
C GLY A 211 -2.21 -35.36 10.45
N GLN A 212 -2.98 -34.94 9.43
CA GLN A 212 -2.78 -35.36 8.05
C GLN A 212 -1.82 -34.42 7.32
N GLU A 213 -0.77 -34.96 6.69
CA GLU A 213 0.14 -34.18 5.85
C GLU A 213 -0.51 -33.84 4.50
N LEU A 214 -0.60 -32.54 4.21
CA LEU A 214 -1.28 -32.01 3.02
C LEU A 214 -0.29 -31.64 1.91
N GLY A 215 0.96 -31.36 2.25
CA GLY A 215 2.00 -30.96 1.30
C GLY A 215 2.97 -29.94 1.88
N LYS A 216 3.66 -29.20 1.00
CA LYS A 216 4.68 -28.21 1.38
C LYS A 216 4.42 -26.84 0.75
N THR A 217 4.78 -25.78 1.46
CA THR A 217 4.81 -24.41 0.89
C THR A 217 5.98 -24.24 -0.08
N PRO A 218 5.85 -23.40 -1.13
CA PRO A 218 4.72 -22.56 -1.50
C PRO A 218 3.72 -23.25 -2.44
N HIS A 219 3.86 -24.55 -2.72
CA HIS A 219 2.91 -25.24 -3.60
C HIS A 219 1.50 -25.33 -2.98
N LEU A 220 1.43 -25.31 -1.65
CA LEU A 220 0.21 -25.36 -0.87
C LEU A 220 -0.13 -23.98 -0.27
N VAL A 221 -0.66 -23.07 -1.11
CA VAL A 221 -1.05 -21.70 -0.70
C VAL A 221 -2.49 -21.58 -0.20
N GLU A 222 -3.38 -22.50 -0.59
CA GLU A 222 -4.80 -22.45 -0.24
C GLU A 222 -5.32 -23.87 0.06
N LEU A 223 -6.06 -24.01 1.15
CA LEU A 223 -6.69 -25.25 1.60
C LEU A 223 -8.20 -25.08 1.62
N ALA A 224 -8.91 -26.11 1.14
CA ALA A 224 -10.35 -26.24 1.31
C ALA A 224 -10.60 -27.15 2.52
N VAL A 225 -11.13 -26.58 3.61
CA VAL A 225 -11.25 -27.22 4.92
C VAL A 225 -12.69 -27.10 5.41
N SER A 226 -13.20 -28.09 6.13
CA SER A 226 -14.50 -27.94 6.79
C SER A 226 -14.51 -26.72 7.72
N PRO A 227 -15.63 -26.01 7.86
CA PRO A 227 -15.75 -24.98 8.88
C PRO A 227 -15.60 -25.57 10.30
N GLY A 228 -15.03 -24.79 11.21
CA GLY A 228 -14.84 -25.20 12.61
C GLY A 228 -13.38 -25.20 13.07
N LYS A 229 -13.12 -25.88 14.18
CA LYS A 229 -11.79 -25.95 14.82
C LYS A 229 -10.94 -27.03 14.17
N HIS A 230 -9.72 -26.66 13.78
CA HIS A 230 -8.74 -27.55 13.18
C HIS A 230 -7.36 -27.34 13.83
N GLN A 231 -6.55 -28.38 13.93
CA GLN A 231 -5.16 -28.29 14.40
C GLN A 231 -4.21 -28.15 13.21
N LEU A 232 -3.55 -27.00 13.10
CA LEU A 232 -2.56 -26.73 12.07
C LEU A 232 -1.14 -26.94 12.62
N GLU A 233 -0.36 -27.80 11.97
CA GLU A 233 1.06 -27.99 12.25
C GLU A 233 1.92 -27.58 11.05
N LEU A 234 2.97 -26.81 11.31
CA LEU A 234 3.96 -26.37 10.33
C LEU A 234 5.33 -26.88 10.75
N MET A 235 5.99 -27.63 9.88
CA MET A 235 7.26 -28.30 10.19
C MET A 235 8.28 -28.14 9.06
N ARG A 236 9.53 -27.82 9.42
CA ARG A 236 10.66 -27.83 8.48
C ARG A 236 11.93 -28.25 9.21
N SER A 237 12.77 -29.06 8.56
CA SER A 237 14.06 -29.48 9.13
C SER A 237 14.95 -28.27 9.44
N GLY A 238 15.54 -28.23 10.64
CA GLY A 238 16.35 -27.09 11.13
C GLY A 238 15.55 -25.92 11.71
N TYR A 239 14.21 -25.95 11.63
CA TYR A 239 13.34 -24.90 12.16
C TYR A 239 12.50 -25.41 13.32
N ARG A 240 12.14 -24.51 14.23
CA ARG A 240 11.17 -24.80 15.29
C ARG A 240 9.78 -24.93 14.67
N GLY A 241 9.18 -26.11 14.82
CA GLY A 241 7.82 -26.36 14.36
C GLY A 241 6.79 -25.51 15.13
N VAL A 242 5.69 -25.18 14.45
CA VAL A 242 4.56 -24.44 15.02
C VAL A 242 3.34 -25.35 15.00
N ALA A 243 2.60 -25.42 16.11
CA ALA A 243 1.33 -26.12 16.20
C ALA A 243 0.30 -25.19 16.87
N ARG A 244 -0.85 -24.97 16.22
CA ARG A 244 -1.92 -24.12 16.76
C ARG A 244 -3.32 -24.54 16.29
N GLU A 245 -4.31 -24.28 17.13
CA GLU A 245 -5.72 -24.40 16.75
C GLU A 245 -6.12 -23.21 15.87
N ILE A 246 -6.74 -23.48 14.72
CA ILE A 246 -7.35 -22.49 13.83
C ILE A 246 -8.86 -22.69 13.79
N VAL A 247 -9.61 -21.60 13.63
CA VAL A 247 -11.07 -21.64 13.47
C VAL A 247 -11.40 -21.22 12.05
N VAL A 248 -11.75 -22.19 11.22
CA VAL A 248 -12.09 -22.01 9.80
C VAL A 248 -13.52 -21.46 9.71
N PRO A 249 -13.74 -20.30 9.05
CA PRO A 249 -15.07 -19.72 8.94
C PRO A 249 -15.95 -20.48 7.96
N GLU A 250 -17.27 -20.42 8.17
CA GLU A 250 -18.28 -21.01 7.27
C GLU A 250 -18.38 -20.30 5.92
N ALA A 251 -17.92 -19.05 5.85
CA ALA A 251 -17.81 -18.27 4.61
C ALA A 251 -16.58 -17.35 4.64
N GLY A 252 -15.95 -17.13 3.49
CA GLY A 252 -14.76 -16.28 3.36
C GLY A 252 -13.46 -17.08 3.25
N ALA A 253 -12.35 -16.46 3.67
CA ALA A 253 -11.04 -17.11 3.76
C ALA A 253 -10.37 -16.71 5.07
N LEU A 254 -9.82 -17.68 5.79
CA LEU A 254 -8.92 -17.45 6.91
C LEU A 254 -7.50 -17.25 6.36
N GLU A 255 -6.90 -16.11 6.64
CA GLU A 255 -5.49 -15.86 6.34
C GLU A 255 -4.62 -16.33 7.52
N VAL A 256 -3.64 -17.17 7.25
CA VAL A 256 -2.64 -17.62 8.23
C VAL A 256 -1.27 -17.23 7.73
N SER A 257 -0.65 -16.26 8.41
CA SER A 257 0.72 -15.83 8.17
C SER A 257 1.63 -16.32 9.29
N GLU A 258 2.68 -17.04 8.95
CA GLU A 258 3.63 -17.60 9.93
C GLU A 258 5.07 -17.49 9.44
N THR A 259 6.00 -17.20 10.36
CA THR A 259 7.43 -17.19 10.10
C THR A 259 8.13 -18.14 11.07
N LEU A 260 8.60 -19.28 10.55
CA LEU A 260 9.30 -20.27 11.35
C LEU A 260 10.68 -19.76 11.73
N VAL A 261 11.03 -19.95 13.00
CA VAL A 261 12.33 -19.54 13.56
C VAL A 261 13.33 -20.67 13.37
N PHE A 262 14.49 -20.34 12.80
CA PHE A 262 15.63 -21.25 12.73
C PHE A 262 16.12 -21.58 14.15
N ASP A 263 16.14 -22.86 14.51
CA ASP A 263 16.42 -23.29 15.89
C ASP A 263 17.93 -23.49 16.15
N GLY A 264 18.78 -23.44 15.12
CA GLY A 264 20.24 -23.60 15.24
C GLY A 264 20.70 -24.98 15.70
N VAL A 265 19.81 -25.80 16.26
CA VAL A 265 20.07 -27.19 16.66
C VAL A 265 19.94 -28.06 15.42
N SER A 266 21.03 -28.12 14.67
CA SER A 266 21.22 -29.10 13.61
C SER A 266 21.06 -30.50 14.20
N ARG A 267 19.96 -31.20 13.85
CA ARG A 267 19.94 -32.66 13.99
C ARG A 267 21.02 -33.17 13.04
N GLN A 268 22.18 -33.51 13.60
CA GLN A 268 23.36 -34.07 12.94
C GLN A 268 23.05 -34.64 11.55
N GLY A 269 23.50 -33.92 10.50
CA GLY A 269 23.50 -34.42 9.12
C GLY A 269 22.35 -33.97 8.21
N HIS A 270 21.62 -32.90 8.53
CA HIS A 270 20.59 -32.31 7.64
C HIS A 270 20.97 -30.95 7.03
N ASP A 271 22.24 -30.54 7.14
CA ASP A 271 22.72 -29.27 6.59
C ASP A 271 23.45 -29.49 5.26
N GLY A 272 23.46 -28.44 4.44
CA GLY A 272 24.35 -28.27 3.29
C GLY A 272 25.14 -26.98 3.40
N ARG A 273 26.03 -26.74 2.43
CA ARG A 273 26.86 -25.52 2.39
C ARG A 273 26.41 -24.61 1.25
N LEU A 274 26.26 -23.32 1.52
CA LEU A 274 25.99 -22.30 0.51
C LEU A 274 27.18 -21.36 0.37
N SER A 275 27.73 -21.26 -0.84
CA SER A 275 28.77 -20.29 -1.20
C SER A 275 28.26 -19.33 -2.27
N VAL A 276 28.23 -18.04 -1.97
CA VAL A 276 27.75 -16.99 -2.88
C VAL A 276 28.91 -16.23 -3.48
N ARG A 277 28.94 -16.10 -4.80
CA ARG A 277 29.92 -15.28 -5.53
C ARG A 277 29.20 -14.07 -6.12
N ALA A 278 29.39 -12.90 -5.51
CA ALA A 278 28.83 -11.65 -6.03
C ALA A 278 29.79 -11.03 -7.05
N SER A 279 29.25 -10.42 -8.12
CA SER A 279 30.04 -9.67 -9.11
C SER A 279 30.65 -8.38 -8.55
N GLU A 280 30.19 -7.95 -7.37
CA GLU A 280 30.58 -6.72 -6.74
C GLU A 280 31.05 -6.98 -5.31
N ASP A 281 32.16 -6.34 -4.95
CA ASP A 281 32.69 -6.38 -3.58
C ASP A 281 31.72 -5.73 -2.60
N SER A 282 31.83 -6.11 -1.32
CA SER A 282 31.01 -5.56 -0.22
C SER A 282 29.50 -5.80 -0.37
N ALA A 283 29.09 -6.79 -1.17
CA ALA A 283 27.71 -7.24 -1.20
C ALA A 283 27.31 -7.87 0.14
N VAL A 284 26.09 -7.58 0.60
CA VAL A 284 25.47 -8.16 1.77
C VAL A 284 24.55 -9.29 1.32
N VAL A 285 24.74 -10.48 1.88
CA VAL A 285 23.95 -11.66 1.55
C VAL A 285 22.94 -11.91 2.66
N PHE A 286 21.69 -12.11 2.27
CA PHE A 286 20.58 -12.50 3.12
C PHE A 286 20.06 -13.87 2.68
N VAL A 287 19.81 -14.73 3.65
CA VAL A 287 19.15 -16.02 3.44
C VAL A 287 17.95 -16.08 4.37
N ASP A 288 16.76 -16.25 3.80
CA ASP A 288 15.48 -16.26 4.52
C ASP A 288 15.31 -15.02 5.43
N GLY A 289 15.73 -13.85 4.91
CA GLY A 289 15.66 -12.57 5.63
C GLY A 289 16.77 -12.34 6.67
N VAL A 290 17.61 -13.34 6.95
CA VAL A 290 18.72 -13.23 7.91
C VAL A 290 20.02 -12.93 7.20
N VAL A 291 20.78 -11.95 7.71
CA VAL A 291 22.11 -11.60 7.18
C VAL A 291 23.08 -12.76 7.40
N GLN A 292 23.71 -13.23 6.32
CA GLN A 292 24.73 -14.28 6.32
C GLN A 292 26.08 -13.69 5.92
N SER A 293 26.81 -13.14 6.88
CA SER A 293 28.13 -12.50 6.65
C SER A 293 29.17 -13.47 6.10
N GLU A 294 29.05 -14.77 6.39
CA GLU A 294 29.96 -15.82 5.92
C GLU A 294 29.56 -16.42 4.57
N ALA A 295 28.40 -16.07 4.01
CA ALA A 295 27.92 -16.68 2.76
C ALA A 295 28.87 -16.47 1.57
N LEU A 296 29.66 -15.39 1.57
CA LEU A 296 30.71 -15.16 0.56
C LEU A 296 31.91 -16.12 0.67
N ARG A 297 32.08 -16.77 1.83
CA ARG A 297 33.14 -17.76 2.13
C ARG A 297 32.59 -19.19 2.30
N GLY A 298 31.26 -19.34 2.29
CA GLY A 298 30.53 -20.58 2.52
C GLY A 298 29.90 -20.61 3.91
N VAL A 299 28.57 -20.72 3.98
CA VAL A 299 27.78 -20.82 5.22
C VAL A 299 27.03 -22.16 5.28
N SER A 300 26.91 -22.74 6.48
CA SER A 300 26.09 -23.95 6.70
C SER A 300 24.63 -23.55 6.87
N LEU A 301 23.74 -24.19 6.10
CA LEU A 301 22.30 -23.95 6.15
C LEU A 301 21.56 -25.28 6.13
N PRO A 302 20.32 -25.34 6.66
CA PRO A 302 19.46 -26.50 6.47
C PRO A 302 19.37 -26.93 5.00
N GLU A 303 19.16 -28.21 4.76
CA GLU A 303 18.81 -28.67 3.42
C GLU A 303 17.45 -28.10 2.95
N GLY A 304 17.30 -27.95 1.64
CA GLY A 304 16.03 -27.56 0.99
C GLY A 304 16.04 -26.17 0.38
N ALA A 305 14.84 -25.67 0.06
CA ALA A 305 14.68 -24.37 -0.60
C ALA A 305 14.89 -23.19 0.37
N HIS A 306 15.64 -22.19 -0.09
CA HIS A 306 15.90 -20.94 0.63
C HIS A 306 15.68 -19.73 -0.28
N ARG A 307 15.33 -18.60 0.32
CA ARG A 307 15.26 -17.31 -0.38
C ARG A 307 16.60 -16.59 -0.23
N LEU A 308 17.34 -16.49 -1.31
CA LEU A 308 18.59 -15.75 -1.38
C LEU A 308 18.31 -14.33 -1.86
N ARG A 309 18.72 -13.33 -1.07
CA ARG A 309 18.75 -11.92 -1.47
C ARG A 309 20.16 -11.39 -1.31
N VAL A 310 20.69 -10.75 -2.35
CA VAL A 310 22.02 -10.14 -2.34
C VAL A 310 21.88 -8.66 -2.66
N GLU A 311 22.45 -7.84 -1.81
CA GLU A 311 22.33 -6.39 -1.88
C GLU A 311 23.67 -5.71 -1.92
N ARG A 312 23.73 -4.56 -2.59
CA ARG A 312 24.85 -3.63 -2.48
C ARG A 312 24.33 -2.22 -2.70
N ASP A 313 24.84 -1.28 -1.93
CA ASP A 313 24.48 0.12 -2.10
C ASP A 313 24.77 0.61 -3.53
N GLY A 314 23.82 1.37 -4.09
CA GLY A 314 23.83 1.83 -5.48
C GLY A 314 23.45 0.78 -6.54
N PHE A 315 23.09 -0.45 -6.15
CA PHE A 315 22.77 -1.56 -7.06
C PHE A 315 21.34 -2.05 -6.86
N VAL A 316 20.77 -2.63 -7.91
CA VAL A 316 19.47 -3.29 -7.85
C VAL A 316 19.64 -4.60 -7.09
N PRO A 317 18.87 -4.85 -6.00
CA PRO A 317 18.98 -6.09 -5.24
C PRO A 317 18.60 -7.29 -6.10
N SER A 318 19.35 -8.38 -5.97
CA SER A 318 19.02 -9.65 -6.62
C SER A 318 18.36 -10.58 -5.62
N GLU A 319 17.17 -11.07 -5.94
CA GLU A 319 16.42 -11.99 -5.09
C GLU A 319 15.92 -13.19 -5.89
N ARG A 320 16.14 -14.41 -5.38
CA ARG A 320 15.67 -15.66 -5.99
C ARG A 320 15.60 -16.82 -5.00
N ALA A 321 14.81 -17.83 -5.33
CA ALA A 321 14.83 -19.10 -4.63
C ALA A 321 16.06 -19.92 -5.06
N ILE A 322 16.71 -20.57 -4.10
CA ILE A 322 17.83 -21.50 -4.29
C ILE A 322 17.55 -22.80 -3.53
N VAL A 323 18.25 -23.89 -3.88
CA VAL A 323 18.18 -25.15 -3.14
C VAL A 323 19.55 -25.46 -2.56
N VAL A 324 19.61 -25.67 -1.25
CA VAL A 324 20.83 -26.11 -0.55
C VAL A 324 20.75 -27.64 -0.43
N PRO A 325 21.63 -28.40 -1.11
CA PRO A 325 21.60 -29.85 -1.08
C PRO A 325 22.22 -30.39 0.22
N ARG A 326 21.68 -31.51 0.71
CA ARG A 326 22.18 -32.20 1.89
C ARG A 326 23.67 -32.57 1.74
N GLY A 327 24.48 -32.24 2.73
CA GLY A 327 25.87 -32.69 2.84
C GLY A 327 26.81 -32.25 1.70
N SER A 328 26.37 -31.35 0.82
CA SER A 328 27.12 -30.87 -0.34
C SER A 328 27.02 -29.35 -0.48
N GLU A 329 27.84 -28.78 -1.35
CA GLU A 329 27.96 -27.32 -1.53
C GLU A 329 27.16 -26.83 -2.74
N ALA A 330 26.27 -25.87 -2.51
CA ALA A 330 25.63 -25.06 -3.54
C ALA A 330 26.46 -23.79 -3.76
N VAL A 331 26.99 -23.61 -4.99
CA VAL A 331 27.71 -22.40 -5.39
C VAL A 331 26.79 -21.54 -6.25
N ILE A 332 26.52 -20.32 -5.79
CA ILE A 332 25.55 -19.41 -6.42
C ILE A 332 26.24 -18.12 -6.87
N GLU A 333 26.28 -17.89 -8.18
CA GLU A 333 26.85 -16.66 -8.76
C GLU A 333 25.79 -15.58 -8.97
N VAL A 334 26.02 -14.39 -8.44
CA VAL A 334 25.07 -13.27 -8.47
C VAL A 334 25.72 -12.05 -9.12
N ALA A 335 25.24 -11.70 -10.31
CA ALA A 335 25.59 -10.45 -10.97
C ALA A 335 24.61 -9.34 -10.57
N LEU A 336 25.10 -8.29 -9.93
CA LEU A 336 24.29 -7.14 -9.54
C LEU A 336 24.32 -6.07 -10.63
N ALA A 337 23.13 -5.57 -11.00
CA ALA A 337 23.01 -4.46 -11.94
C ALA A 337 23.07 -3.12 -11.19
N PRO A 338 23.89 -2.15 -11.64
CA PRO A 338 23.95 -0.83 -11.01
C PRO A 338 22.67 -0.04 -11.30
N THR A 339 22.28 0.83 -10.35
CA THR A 339 21.20 1.80 -10.56
C THR A 339 21.61 2.88 -11.56
N ALA A 340 20.62 3.56 -12.17
CA ALA A 340 20.89 4.65 -13.10
C ALA A 340 21.68 5.80 -12.44
N ALA A 341 21.35 6.15 -11.19
CA ALA A 341 22.05 7.15 -10.40
C ALA A 341 23.52 6.76 -10.17
N TYR A 342 23.76 5.53 -9.69
CA TYR A 342 25.12 5.05 -9.47
C TYR A 342 25.97 5.05 -10.75
N ARG A 343 25.38 4.65 -11.90
CA ARG A 343 26.09 4.71 -13.20
C ARG A 343 26.48 6.13 -13.57
N ALA A 344 25.56 7.08 -13.44
CA ALA A 344 25.83 8.49 -13.75
C ALA A 344 26.94 9.06 -12.86
N ASP A 345 26.87 8.83 -11.55
CA ASP A 345 27.86 9.31 -10.58
C ASP A 345 29.24 8.67 -10.81
N TYR A 346 29.26 7.36 -11.11
CA TYR A 346 30.47 6.64 -11.43
C TYR A 346 31.13 7.17 -12.72
N ALA A 347 30.36 7.32 -13.79
CA ALA A 347 30.83 7.84 -15.07
C ALA A 347 31.32 9.29 -14.95
N ALA A 348 30.60 10.15 -14.21
CA ALA A 348 31.02 11.53 -13.92
C ALA A 348 32.34 11.57 -13.14
N SER A 349 32.49 10.72 -12.13
CA SER A 349 33.71 10.64 -11.33
C SER A 349 34.90 10.12 -12.14
N ALA A 350 34.68 9.07 -12.94
CA ALA A 350 35.71 8.48 -13.79
C ALA A 350 36.14 9.42 -14.92
N SER A 351 35.19 10.09 -15.58
CA SER A 351 35.48 11.08 -16.63
C SER A 351 36.18 12.32 -16.08
N SER A 352 35.72 12.87 -14.95
CA SER A 352 36.39 14.00 -14.27
C SER A 352 37.85 13.67 -13.96
N ARG A 353 38.11 12.49 -13.38
CA ARG A 353 39.47 12.04 -13.10
C ARG A 353 40.32 11.92 -14.36
N ARG A 354 39.76 11.41 -15.46
CA ARG A 354 40.45 11.31 -16.75
C ARG A 354 40.77 12.68 -17.35
N THR A 355 39.85 13.63 -17.23
CA THR A 355 40.07 15.04 -17.62
C THR A 355 41.20 15.67 -16.82
N TRP A 356 41.23 15.47 -15.49
CA TRP A 356 42.34 15.93 -14.65
C TRP A 356 43.66 15.22 -14.97
N ALA A 357 43.64 13.92 -15.24
CA ALA A 357 44.81 13.17 -15.65
C ALA A 357 45.43 13.73 -16.93
N LEU A 358 44.60 14.01 -17.94
CA LEU A 358 45.04 14.61 -19.20
C LEU A 358 45.47 16.07 -19.04
N GLY A 359 44.72 16.86 -18.29
CA GLY A 359 45.02 18.28 -18.05
C GLY A 359 46.35 18.48 -17.32
N LEU A 360 46.57 17.72 -16.24
CA LEU A 360 47.84 17.74 -15.49
C LEU A 360 48.99 17.11 -16.30
N GLY A 361 48.71 16.06 -17.06
CA GLY A 361 49.67 15.45 -17.97
C GLY A 361 50.16 16.42 -19.03
N VAL A 362 49.27 16.89 -19.90
CA VAL A 362 49.62 17.80 -21.01
C VAL A 362 50.13 19.14 -20.47
N GLY A 363 49.45 19.72 -19.50
CA GLY A 363 49.84 21.00 -18.90
C GLY A 363 51.22 20.92 -18.23
N GLY A 364 51.50 19.84 -17.51
CA GLY A 364 52.80 19.60 -16.91
C GLY A 364 53.91 19.42 -17.96
N ALA A 365 53.66 18.69 -19.06
CA ALA A 365 54.62 18.51 -20.15
C ALA A 365 54.96 19.83 -20.83
N VAL A 366 53.94 20.61 -21.16
CA VAL A 366 54.11 21.91 -21.82
C VAL A 366 54.88 22.85 -20.90
N LEU A 367 54.53 22.94 -19.62
CA LEU A 367 55.22 23.79 -18.66
C LEU A 367 56.69 23.37 -18.49
N ALA A 368 56.96 22.09 -18.25
CA ALA A 368 58.32 21.59 -18.09
C ALA A 368 59.16 21.82 -19.36
N GLY A 369 58.60 21.54 -20.54
CA GLY A 369 59.28 21.74 -21.82
C GLY A 369 59.57 23.20 -22.13
N ALA A 370 58.60 24.09 -21.92
CA ALA A 370 58.77 25.53 -22.11
C ALA A 370 59.80 26.11 -21.13
N SER A 371 59.76 25.71 -19.85
CA SER A 371 60.73 26.12 -18.85
C SER A 371 62.14 25.60 -19.14
N ALA A 372 62.28 24.36 -19.62
CA ALA A 372 63.56 23.82 -20.08
C ALA A 372 64.10 24.58 -21.30
N GLY A 373 63.24 24.91 -22.27
CA GLY A 373 63.60 25.75 -23.41
C GLY A 373 64.04 27.16 -22.99
N PHE A 374 63.34 27.76 -22.03
CA PHE A 374 63.72 29.05 -21.43
C PHE A 374 65.08 28.98 -20.72
N LEU A 375 65.35 27.92 -19.95
CA LEU A 375 66.65 27.70 -19.31
C LEU A 375 67.77 27.59 -20.35
N GLY A 376 67.54 26.90 -21.47
CA GLY A 376 68.48 26.80 -22.58
C GLY A 376 68.77 28.16 -23.23
N TRP A 377 67.72 28.92 -23.54
CA TRP A 377 67.84 30.27 -24.11
C TRP A 377 68.54 31.26 -23.15
N ASN A 378 68.13 31.28 -21.88
CA ASN A 378 68.72 32.14 -20.86
C ASN A 378 70.17 31.74 -20.54
N GLY A 379 70.52 30.45 -20.66
CA GLY A 379 71.89 29.95 -20.55
C GLY A 379 72.82 30.59 -21.59
N GLY A 380 72.38 30.71 -22.84
CA GLY A 380 73.11 31.46 -23.87
C GLY A 380 73.29 32.94 -23.50
N LYS A 381 72.26 33.58 -22.94
CA LYS A 381 72.35 34.98 -22.48
C LYS A 381 73.25 35.19 -21.28
N ILE A 382 73.35 34.20 -20.39
CA ILE A 382 74.30 34.21 -19.28
C ILE A 382 75.72 34.04 -19.81
N ALA A 383 75.95 33.15 -20.78
CA ALA A 383 77.26 32.99 -21.40
C ALA A 383 77.72 34.30 -22.09
N ASP A 384 76.84 34.94 -22.86
CA ASP A 384 77.10 36.25 -23.48
C ASP A 384 77.44 37.32 -22.41
N ALA A 385 76.65 37.39 -21.32
CA ALA A 385 76.89 38.34 -20.24
C ALA A 385 78.17 38.04 -19.45
N GLN A 386 78.49 36.76 -19.24
CA GLN A 386 79.70 36.33 -18.56
C GLN A 386 80.93 36.71 -19.38
N GLN A 387 80.91 36.46 -20.69
CA GLN A 387 81.99 36.88 -21.58
C GLN A 387 82.17 38.40 -21.60
N ALA A 388 81.08 39.16 -21.63
CA ALA A 388 81.12 40.63 -21.56
C ALA A 388 81.62 41.14 -20.21
N PHE A 389 81.26 40.46 -19.11
CA PHE A 389 81.77 40.74 -17.77
C PHE A 389 83.27 40.42 -17.69
N ASP A 390 83.71 39.24 -18.12
CA ASP A 390 85.11 38.79 -18.10
C ASP A 390 86.00 39.72 -18.94
N ALA A 391 85.52 40.18 -20.10
CA ALA A 391 86.22 41.16 -20.94
C ALA A 391 86.35 42.53 -20.23
N ALA A 392 85.27 43.06 -19.68
CA ALA A 392 85.29 44.32 -18.92
C ALA A 392 86.16 44.21 -17.66
N TYR A 393 86.18 43.05 -17.01
CA TYR A 393 87.02 42.76 -15.85
C TYR A 393 88.50 42.68 -16.23
N ALA A 394 88.83 42.10 -17.38
CA ALA A 394 90.19 42.04 -17.91
C ALA A 394 90.74 43.43 -18.30
N GLU A 395 89.91 44.29 -18.89
CA GLU A 395 90.25 45.69 -19.19
C GLU A 395 90.38 46.55 -17.92
N ALA A 396 89.57 46.25 -16.90
CA ALA A 396 89.60 46.94 -15.61
C ALA A 396 90.68 46.43 -14.65
N GLN A 397 91.59 45.55 -15.09
CA GLN A 397 92.69 45.09 -14.25
C GLN A 397 93.57 46.27 -13.85
N PRO A 398 93.73 46.57 -12.54
CA PRO A 398 94.61 47.63 -12.11
C PRO A 398 96.06 47.24 -12.42
N GLU A 399 96.81 48.15 -13.04
CA GLU A 399 98.27 48.11 -12.94
C GLU A 399 98.65 48.35 -11.47
N CYS A 400 98.70 47.29 -10.67
CA CYS A 400 99.22 47.35 -9.32
C CYS A 400 100.74 47.48 -9.38
N SER A 401 101.23 48.72 -9.47
CA SER A 401 102.66 49.02 -9.33
C SER A 401 103.15 48.58 -7.94
N PRO A 402 104.25 47.81 -7.82
CA PRO A 402 104.67 47.19 -6.56
C PRO A 402 105.21 48.18 -5.51
N ASN A 403 105.13 49.49 -5.74
CA ASN A 403 105.83 50.47 -4.90
C ASN A 403 104.98 51.62 -4.35
N ARG A 404 103.65 51.49 -4.24
CA ARG A 404 102.85 52.38 -3.39
C ARG A 404 101.74 51.62 -2.67
N THR A 405 101.74 51.78 -1.35
CA THR A 405 100.64 51.43 -0.45
C THR A 405 99.43 52.33 -0.71
N ALA A 406 98.25 51.71 -0.80
CA ALA A 406 96.91 52.31 -0.76
C ALA A 406 96.49 53.14 -1.99
N GLU A 407 95.95 52.45 -3.00
CA GLU A 407 94.68 52.75 -3.70
C GLU A 407 94.68 51.94 -5.00
N CYS A 408 94.18 50.71 -4.95
CA CYS A 408 93.66 50.09 -6.16
C CYS A 408 92.32 50.79 -6.41
N GLU A 409 92.24 51.60 -7.48
CA GLU A 409 90.98 52.20 -7.89
C GLU A 409 89.90 51.11 -8.04
N PRO A 410 88.62 51.42 -7.73
CA PRO A 410 87.56 50.44 -7.82
C PRO A 410 87.47 49.89 -9.25
N LEU A 411 87.08 48.62 -9.37
CA LEU A 411 86.53 48.05 -10.60
C LEU A 411 85.74 49.14 -11.33
N SER A 412 86.13 49.44 -12.57
CA SER A 412 85.49 50.51 -13.35
C SER A 412 83.97 50.40 -13.24
N GLU A 413 83.26 51.53 -13.21
CA GLU A 413 81.79 51.57 -13.12
C GLU A 413 81.12 50.62 -14.15
N ILE A 414 81.79 50.43 -15.29
CA ILE A 414 81.44 49.48 -16.34
C ILE A 414 81.39 48.03 -15.83
N ALA A 415 82.39 47.56 -15.08
CA ALA A 415 82.43 46.18 -14.57
C ALA A 415 81.33 45.92 -13.53
N ALA A 416 81.01 46.88 -12.67
CA ALA A 416 79.92 46.79 -11.69
C ALA A 416 78.53 46.69 -12.37
N ILE A 417 78.30 47.47 -13.43
CA ILE A 417 77.06 47.39 -14.23
C ILE A 417 76.93 46.02 -14.91
N ARG A 418 78.05 45.45 -15.40
CA ARG A 418 78.06 44.11 -16.03
C ARG A 418 77.86 42.99 -15.01
N GLU A 419 78.36 43.14 -13.79
CA GLU A 419 78.10 42.21 -12.69
C GLU A 419 76.61 42.19 -12.33
N GLU A 420 75.98 43.36 -12.24
CA GLU A 420 74.54 43.47 -11.96
C GLU A 420 73.69 42.84 -13.08
N ASP A 421 74.05 43.05 -14.36
CA ASP A 421 73.37 42.41 -15.50
C ASP A 421 73.54 40.88 -15.50
N LEU A 422 74.76 40.39 -15.23
CA LEU A 422 75.05 38.96 -15.11
C LEU A 422 74.27 38.34 -13.94
N SER A 423 74.26 38.99 -12.78
CA SER A 423 73.53 38.58 -11.58
C SER A 423 72.02 38.51 -11.86
N LYS A 424 71.44 39.57 -12.44
CA LYS A 424 70.02 39.59 -12.85
C LYS A 424 69.66 38.44 -13.81
N LYS A 425 70.55 38.08 -14.74
CA LYS A 425 70.32 36.95 -15.66
C LYS A 425 70.43 35.59 -14.97
N LYS A 426 71.35 35.43 -14.02
CA LYS A 426 71.47 34.23 -13.18
C LYS A 426 70.23 34.06 -12.29
N ASP A 427 69.76 35.12 -11.64
CA ASP A 427 68.56 35.10 -10.80
C ASP A 427 67.31 34.69 -11.60
N ARG A 428 67.21 35.09 -12.87
CA ARG A 428 66.11 34.67 -13.76
C ARG A 428 66.05 33.15 -14.01
N GLN A 429 67.15 32.41 -13.85
CA GLN A 429 67.12 30.94 -13.99
C GLN A 429 66.28 30.25 -12.92
N VAL A 430 66.10 30.87 -11.75
CA VAL A 430 65.26 30.32 -10.68
C VAL A 430 63.85 30.05 -11.18
N PHE A 431 63.26 30.96 -11.96
CA PHE A 431 61.92 30.77 -12.54
C PHE A 431 61.86 29.58 -13.50
N GLY A 432 62.93 29.33 -14.25
CA GLY A 432 63.04 28.19 -15.15
C GLY A 432 63.05 26.87 -14.39
N TRP A 433 63.87 26.77 -13.33
CA TRP A 433 63.92 25.56 -12.50
C TRP A 433 62.64 25.31 -11.72
N VAL A 434 62.01 26.37 -11.19
CA VAL A 434 60.69 26.26 -10.56
C VAL A 434 59.65 25.74 -11.56
N GLY A 435 59.64 26.25 -12.79
CA GLY A 435 58.73 25.80 -13.84
C GLY A 435 58.95 24.34 -14.24
N VAL A 436 60.21 23.88 -14.35
CA VAL A 436 60.53 22.46 -14.58
C VAL A 436 60.04 21.59 -13.42
N GLY A 437 60.28 22.00 -12.17
CA GLY A 437 59.86 21.25 -10.98
C GLY A 437 58.34 21.11 -10.87
N VAL A 438 57.61 22.21 -11.03
CA VAL A 438 56.13 22.21 -11.01
C VAL A 438 55.57 21.41 -12.19
N GLY A 439 56.12 21.59 -13.39
CA GLY A 439 55.70 20.84 -14.58
C GLY A 439 55.89 19.33 -14.43
N ALA A 440 57.05 18.90 -13.90
CA ALA A 440 57.32 17.49 -13.63
C ALA A 440 56.41 16.90 -12.55
N ALA A 441 56.10 17.64 -11.48
CA ALA A 441 55.17 17.20 -10.44
C ALA A 441 53.72 17.07 -10.97
N ALA A 442 53.25 18.04 -11.78
CA ALA A 442 51.95 17.98 -12.43
C ALA A 442 51.87 16.78 -13.39
N LEU A 443 52.89 16.55 -14.20
CA LEU A 443 53.01 15.38 -15.07
C LEU A 443 52.89 14.07 -14.30
N GLY A 444 53.71 13.90 -13.26
CA GLY A 444 53.71 12.69 -12.44
C GLY A 444 52.33 12.42 -11.85
N THR A 445 51.66 13.47 -11.35
CA THR A 445 50.30 13.37 -10.83
C THR A 445 49.30 12.96 -11.91
N GLY A 446 49.38 13.56 -13.11
CA GLY A 446 48.54 13.19 -14.25
C GLY A 446 48.69 11.72 -14.64
N VAL A 447 49.92 11.21 -14.69
CA VAL A 447 50.22 9.81 -14.99
C VAL A 447 49.66 8.87 -13.92
N VAL A 448 49.83 9.18 -12.63
CA VAL A 448 49.28 8.38 -11.54
C VAL A 448 47.76 8.32 -11.60
N LEU A 449 47.10 9.45 -11.86
CA LEU A 449 45.64 9.52 -12.02
C LEU A 449 45.15 8.71 -13.22
N TRP A 450 45.91 8.66 -14.30
CA TRP A 450 45.61 7.85 -15.48
C TRP A 450 45.73 6.36 -15.19
N LEU A 451 46.85 5.92 -14.61
CA LEU A 451 47.15 4.50 -14.37
C LEU A 451 46.24 3.86 -13.30
N THR A 452 45.85 4.63 -12.28
CA THR A 452 44.95 4.15 -11.22
C THR A 452 43.49 4.54 -11.47
N GLY A 453 43.20 5.08 -12.65
CA GLY A 453 41.86 5.46 -13.09
C GLY A 453 40.96 4.24 -13.23
N LYS A 454 39.69 4.38 -12.81
CA LYS A 454 38.67 3.37 -13.08
C LYS A 454 38.15 3.54 -14.50
N ASP A 455 37.79 2.45 -15.18
CA ASP A 455 37.22 2.51 -16.52
C ASP A 455 35.80 3.11 -16.48
N PRO A 456 35.55 4.28 -17.10
CA PRO A 456 34.22 4.91 -17.12
C PRO A 456 33.15 4.03 -17.78
N HIS A 457 33.55 3.12 -18.68
CA HIS A 457 32.64 2.27 -19.45
C HIS A 457 32.34 0.92 -18.78
N ARG A 458 32.86 0.67 -17.56
CA ARG A 458 32.68 -0.60 -16.84
C ARG A 458 31.20 -1.05 -16.74
N TYR A 459 30.27 -0.10 -16.63
CA TYR A 459 28.84 -0.38 -16.43
C TYR A 459 27.98 0.03 -17.63
N ASP A 460 28.61 0.34 -18.76
CA ASP A 460 27.86 0.66 -19.96
C ASP A 460 27.15 -0.61 -20.45
N PRO A 461 25.88 -0.49 -20.87
CA PRO A 461 25.20 -1.61 -21.48
C PRO A 461 25.97 -2.03 -22.73
N ALA A 462 26.16 -3.34 -22.92
CA ALA A 462 26.69 -3.87 -24.17
C ALA A 462 25.91 -3.30 -25.37
N PRO A 463 26.57 -2.99 -26.49
CA PRO A 463 25.92 -2.40 -27.65
C PRO A 463 24.72 -3.25 -28.10
N GLU A 464 23.63 -2.60 -28.56
CA GLU A 464 22.37 -3.27 -28.91
C GLU A 464 22.52 -4.41 -29.94
N SER A 465 23.60 -4.42 -30.73
CA SER A 465 23.95 -5.50 -31.65
C SER A 465 24.22 -6.86 -30.97
N ASP A 466 24.55 -6.88 -29.67
CA ASP A 466 24.84 -8.11 -28.91
C ASP A 466 23.64 -8.63 -28.09
N VAL A 467 22.53 -7.88 -28.02
CA VAL A 467 21.32 -8.28 -27.25
C VAL A 467 20.70 -9.57 -27.79
N PHE A 468 20.89 -9.85 -29.09
CA PHE A 468 20.43 -11.09 -29.73
C PHE A 468 21.56 -12.14 -29.91
N GLY A 469 22.81 -11.82 -29.58
CA GLY A 469 23.97 -12.68 -29.83
C GLY A 469 24.25 -13.74 -28.74
N SER A 470 23.76 -13.55 -27.51
CA SER A 470 24.17 -14.35 -26.36
C SER A 470 23.04 -14.91 -25.49
N LEU A 471 21.84 -15.08 -26.04
CA LEU A 471 20.74 -15.76 -25.35
C LEU A 471 21.06 -17.26 -25.23
N ARG A 472 21.48 -17.70 -24.04
CA ARG A 472 21.61 -19.12 -23.72
C ARG A 472 20.34 -19.61 -23.07
N LEU A 473 19.72 -20.62 -23.70
CA LEU A 473 18.67 -21.41 -23.11
C LEU A 473 19.29 -22.31 -22.03
N SER A 474 19.05 -21.98 -20.77
CA SER A 474 19.49 -22.80 -19.65
C SER A 474 18.35 -23.75 -19.26
N PRO A 475 18.51 -25.07 -19.43
CA PRO A 475 17.49 -26.01 -18.97
C PRO A 475 17.44 -25.99 -17.45
N TRP A 476 16.25 -25.96 -16.89
CA TRP A 476 16.01 -26.20 -15.47
C TRP A 476 15.09 -27.40 -15.33
N PHE A 477 15.35 -28.18 -14.27
CA PHE A 477 14.62 -29.40 -13.98
C PHE A 477 14.06 -29.33 -12.56
N SER A 478 12.79 -29.65 -12.41
CA SER A 478 12.14 -29.97 -11.14
C SER A 478 11.54 -31.38 -11.23
N PRO A 479 11.18 -32.01 -10.09
CA PRO A 479 10.59 -33.35 -10.10
C PRO A 479 9.35 -33.52 -10.99
N ASN A 480 8.59 -32.43 -11.23
CA ASN A 480 7.33 -32.47 -11.99
C ASN A 480 7.33 -31.56 -13.24
N SER A 481 8.43 -30.89 -13.57
CA SER A 481 8.51 -30.02 -14.74
C SER A 481 9.94 -29.81 -15.21
N ALA A 482 10.10 -29.59 -16.51
CA ALA A 482 11.33 -29.12 -17.11
C ALA A 482 11.01 -27.94 -18.02
N GLY A 483 11.92 -26.98 -18.09
CA GLY A 483 11.77 -25.81 -18.94
C GLY A 483 13.12 -25.21 -19.30
N PHE A 484 13.10 -24.19 -20.14
CA PHE A 484 14.28 -23.40 -20.46
C PHE A 484 14.07 -21.98 -19.96
N SER A 485 15.04 -21.42 -19.26
CA SER A 485 15.11 -19.98 -19.02
C SER A 485 16.03 -19.34 -20.06
N LEU A 486 15.62 -18.20 -20.61
CA LEU A 486 16.55 -17.36 -21.39
C LEU A 486 17.38 -16.56 -20.40
N GLY A 487 18.68 -16.84 -20.37
CA GLY A 487 19.68 -16.02 -19.69
C GLY A 487 20.61 -15.35 -20.69
N LYS A 488 21.09 -14.14 -20.37
CA LYS A 488 22.27 -13.59 -21.03
C LYS A 488 23.47 -14.45 -20.65
N ALA A 489 24.21 -14.98 -21.62
CA ALA A 489 25.56 -15.45 -21.35
C ALA A 489 26.43 -14.21 -21.06
N LEU A 490 27.06 -14.20 -19.88
CA LEU A 490 28.13 -13.26 -19.56
C LEU A 490 29.32 -13.46 -20.49
#